data_AF-A0A8B6EYN3-F1
#
_entry.id   AF-A0A8B6EYN3-F1
#
_cell.length_a   1.000
_cell.length_b   1.000
_cell.length_c   1.000
_cell.angle_alpha   90.00
_cell.angle_beta   90.00
_cell.angle_gamma   90.00
#
_symmetry.space_group_name_H-M   'P 1'
#
loop_
_entity.id
_entity.type
_entity.pdbx_description
1 polymer ?
#
loop_
_entity_poly.entity_id
_entity_poly.type
_entity_poly.pdbx_seq_one_letter_code
_entity_poly.pdbx_strand_id
1 'polypeptide(L)'
;QEDKTVGIIMDIVTIVFILNLLKEAYTVACSAPELYMCDCVGTTIYCLNVNINTIPSGIPSNTTTLRFDYNSIAAVGSNSLSGLTSLEYL
;
A
#
# COMPACT_ATOMS: atom_id res chain seq x y z
N GLN A 1 13.01 9.49 -42.97
CA GLN A 1 12.73 8.25 -42.23
C GLN A 1 13.07 8.55 -40.79
N GLU A 2 12.09 8.76 -39.91
CA GLU A 2 12.41 8.83 -38.48
C GLU A 2 13.06 7.51 -38.09
N ASP A 3 14.19 7.61 -37.40
CA ASP A 3 14.89 6.44 -36.88
C ASP A 3 13.96 5.76 -35.88
N LYS A 4 13.50 4.55 -36.21
CA LYS A 4 12.60 3.75 -35.37
C LYS A 4 13.17 3.57 -33.96
N THR A 5 14.49 3.62 -33.81
CA THR A 5 15.21 3.56 -32.54
C THR A 5 14.91 4.78 -31.67
N VAL A 6 14.85 5.98 -32.28
CA VAL A 6 14.53 7.22 -31.56
C VAL A 6 13.08 7.22 -31.09
N GLY A 7 12.15 6.74 -31.93
CA GLY A 7 10.74 6.56 -31.53
C GLY A 7 10.58 5.62 -30.32
N ILE A 8 11.24 4.45 -30.37
CA ILE A 8 11.21 3.47 -29.27
C ILE A 8 11.80 4.06 -27.98
N ILE A 9 12.90 4.82 -28.07
CA ILE A 9 13.51 5.47 -26.90
C ILE A 9 12.56 6.49 -26.28
N MET A 10 11.88 7.30 -27.10
CA MET A 10 10.92 8.30 -26.63
C MET A 10 9.71 7.66 -25.95
N ASP A 11 9.21 6.54 -26.49
CA ASP A 11 8.13 5.75 -25.88
C ASP A 11 8.56 5.14 -24.54
N ILE A 12 9.78 4.60 -24.45
CA ILE A 12 10.32 4.05 -23.18
C ILE A 12 10.48 5.16 -22.14
N VAL A 13 11.03 6.32 -22.52
CA VAL A 13 11.24 7.45 -21.60
C VAL A 13 9.92 7.97 -21.03
N THR A 14 8.88 8.06 -21.87
CA THR A 14 7.55 8.49 -21.44
C THR A 14 6.87 7.46 -20.51
N ILE A 15 7.00 6.16 -20.79
CA ILE A 15 6.50 5.09 -19.91
C ILE A 15 7.20 5.11 -18.55
N VAL A 16 8.54 5.24 -18.51
CA VAL A 16 9.30 5.29 -17.25
C VAL A 16 8.90 6.49 -16.41
N PHE A 17 8.68 7.65 -17.03
CA PHE A 17 8.21 8.85 -16.35
C PHE A 17 6.83 8.64 -15.70
N ILE A 18 5.87 8.07 -16.45
CA ILE A 18 4.54 7.72 -15.91
C ILE A 18 4.66 6.70 -14.77
N LEU A 19 5.47 5.65 -14.92
CA LEU A 19 5.70 4.67 -13.85
C LEU A 19 6.30 5.30 -12.59
N ASN A 20 7.19 6.27 -12.71
CA ASN A 20 7.75 6.97 -11.56
C ASN A 20 6.74 7.89 -10.87
N LEU A 21 5.89 8.59 -11.63
CA LEU A 21 4.78 9.38 -11.06
C LEU A 21 3.77 8.50 -10.32
N LEU A 22 3.53 7.28 -10.81
CA LEU A 22 2.65 6.32 -10.14
C LEU A 22 3.28 5.70 -8.88
N LYS A 23 4.62 5.58 -8.81
CA LYS A 23 5.33 5.11 -7.61
C LYS A 23 5.20 6.09 -6.44
N GLU A 24 5.27 7.40 -6.68
CA GLU A 24 5.18 8.40 -5.61
C GLU A 24 3.78 8.44 -4.94
N ALA A 25 2.72 8.10 -5.67
CA ALA A 25 1.38 7.93 -5.09
C ALA A 25 1.26 6.63 -4.26
N TYR A 26 2.09 5.63 -4.53
CA TYR A 26 2.03 4.30 -3.94
C TYR A 26 2.85 4.18 -2.64
N THR A 27 3.95 4.92 -2.51
CA THR A 27 4.91 4.76 -1.39
C THR A 27 4.55 5.52 -0.10
N VAL A 28 3.53 6.38 -0.11
CA VAL A 28 3.20 7.25 1.03
C VAL A 28 2.37 6.57 2.12
N ALA A 29 1.63 5.49 1.81
CA ALA A 29 0.70 4.88 2.75
C ALA A 29 1.30 3.75 3.61
N CYS A 30 2.39 3.11 3.19
CA CYS A 30 2.94 1.94 3.89
C CYS A 30 4.46 2.03 4.06
N SER A 31 4.86 2.91 4.97
CA SER A 31 6.26 3.08 5.38
C SER A 31 6.64 2.21 6.59
N ALA A 32 5.67 1.52 7.21
CA ALA A 32 5.93 0.66 8.35
C ALA A 32 6.55 -0.69 7.91
N PRO A 33 7.66 -1.13 8.55
CA PRO A 33 8.32 -2.40 8.23
C PRO A 33 7.40 -3.63 8.37
N GLU A 34 6.41 -3.54 9.24
CA GLU A 34 5.45 -4.62 9.53
C GLU A 34 4.37 -4.77 8.43
N LEU A 35 4.25 -3.79 7.52
CA LEU A 35 3.26 -3.76 6.43
C LEU A 35 3.88 -4.11 5.07
N TYR A 36 5.12 -4.63 5.02
CA TYR A 36 5.83 -4.87 3.76
C TYR A 36 5.17 -5.90 2.84
N MET A 37 4.31 -6.76 3.39
CA MET A 37 3.53 -7.75 2.65
C MET A 37 2.13 -7.24 2.24
N CYS A 38 1.79 -5.99 2.57
CA CYS A 38 0.49 -5.41 2.31
C CYS A 38 0.53 -4.45 1.11
N ASP A 39 -0.59 -4.36 0.40
CA ASP A 39 -0.81 -3.41 -0.68
C ASP A 39 -1.56 -2.18 -0.15
N CYS A 40 -1.12 -1.00 -0.53
CA CYS A 40 -1.64 0.25 0.04
C CYS A 40 -2.06 1.20 -1.08
N VAL A 41 -3.32 1.59 -1.06
CA VAL A 41 -3.95 2.38 -2.12
C VAL A 41 -4.72 3.53 -1.48
N GLY A 42 -4.21 4.75 -1.66
CA GLY A 42 -4.76 5.92 -0.97
C GLY A 42 -4.65 5.76 0.55
N THR A 43 -5.80 5.70 1.24
CA THR A 43 -5.90 5.46 2.70
C THR A 43 -6.42 4.07 3.05
N THR A 44 -6.46 3.15 2.07
CA THR A 44 -6.84 1.75 2.28
C THR A 44 -5.61 0.85 2.33
N ILE A 45 -5.56 -0.06 3.30
CA ILE A 45 -4.49 -1.04 3.46
C ILE A 45 -5.07 -2.44 3.28
N TYR A 46 -4.50 -3.18 2.32
CA TYR A 46 -4.85 -4.55 1.98
C TYR A 46 -3.74 -5.50 2.42
N CYS A 47 -3.99 -6.20 3.51
CA CYS A 47 -3.10 -7.24 4.04
C CYS A 47 -3.80 -8.59 3.88
N LEU A 48 -3.94 -9.08 2.64
CA LEU A 48 -4.73 -10.27 2.34
C LEU A 48 -3.85 -11.52 2.28
N ASN A 49 -4.20 -12.57 3.03
CA ASN A 49 -3.49 -13.87 2.98
C ASN A 49 -1.96 -13.76 3.23
N VAL A 50 -1.55 -12.91 4.17
CA VAL A 50 -0.15 -12.65 4.54
C VAL A 50 0.27 -13.38 5.81
N ASN A 51 -0.59 -14.27 6.33
CA ASN A 51 -0.37 -15.09 7.52
C ASN A 51 -0.06 -14.30 8.81
N ILE A 52 -0.56 -13.07 8.93
CA ILE A 52 -0.46 -12.33 10.19
C ILE A 52 -1.44 -12.90 11.22
N ASN A 53 -1.03 -12.86 12.48
CA ASN A 53 -1.80 -13.33 13.63
C ASN A 53 -2.17 -12.20 14.60
N THR A 54 -1.61 -11.02 14.40
CA THR A 54 -1.85 -9.80 15.17
C THR A 54 -1.95 -8.60 14.23
N ILE A 55 -2.64 -7.55 14.68
CA ILE A 55 -2.70 -6.28 13.97
C ILE A 55 -1.37 -5.54 14.20
N PRO A 56 -0.68 -5.09 13.13
CA PRO A 56 0.59 -4.37 13.23
C PRO A 56 0.41 -2.95 13.80
N SER A 57 1.44 -2.46 14.49
CA SER A 57 1.38 -1.18 15.22
C SER A 57 1.70 0.04 14.34
N GLY A 58 2.27 -0.19 13.16
CA GLY A 58 2.73 0.85 12.23
C GLY A 58 1.66 1.35 11.24
N ILE A 59 0.37 1.11 11.49
CA ILE A 59 -0.69 1.57 10.61
C ILE A 59 -0.81 3.10 10.68
N PRO A 60 -0.76 3.84 9.56
CA PRO A 60 -0.94 5.29 9.55
C PRO A 60 -2.30 5.72 10.14
N SER A 61 -2.30 6.82 10.90
CA SER A 61 -3.51 7.35 11.54
C SER A 61 -4.58 7.87 10.58
N ASN A 62 -4.21 8.19 9.34
CA ASN A 62 -5.10 8.59 8.26
C ASN A 62 -5.69 7.40 7.48
N THR A 63 -5.45 6.15 7.92
CA THR A 63 -6.06 4.96 7.32
C THR A 63 -7.57 5.00 7.51
N THR A 64 -8.32 4.82 6.43
CA THR A 64 -9.80 4.80 6.43
C THR A 64 -10.35 3.39 6.35
N THR A 65 -9.62 2.48 5.70
CA THR A 65 -10.05 1.10 5.49
C THR A 65 -8.88 0.15 5.75
N LEU A 66 -9.09 -0.82 6.63
CA LEU A 66 -8.19 -1.94 6.87
C LEU A 66 -8.81 -3.22 6.33
N ARG A 67 -8.02 -4.05 5.66
CA ARG A 67 -8.45 -5.35 5.16
C ARG A 67 -7.45 -6.41 5.59
N PHE A 68 -7.86 -7.23 6.55
CA PHE A 68 -7.08 -8.35 7.07
C PHE A 68 -7.66 -9.72 6.69
N ASP A 69 -8.39 -9.80 5.58
CA ASP A 69 -9.06 -11.03 5.16
C ASP A 69 -8.06 -12.18 4.94
N TYR A 70 -8.53 -13.40 5.20
CA TYR A 70 -7.75 -14.63 5.00
C TYR A 70 -6.45 -14.69 5.82
N ASN A 71 -6.44 -14.07 7.01
CA ASN A 71 -5.35 -14.20 7.99
C ASN A 71 -5.78 -14.99 9.24
N SER A 72 -4.83 -15.19 10.15
CA SER A 72 -4.99 -15.97 11.38
C SER A 72 -5.10 -15.08 12.62
N ILE A 73 -5.71 -13.89 12.48
CA ILE A 73 -5.93 -12.97 13.60
C ILE A 73 -7.01 -13.56 14.51
N ALA A 74 -6.60 -14.04 15.68
CA ALA A 74 -7.50 -14.69 16.63
C ALA A 74 -8.21 -13.70 17.56
N ALA A 75 -7.63 -12.51 17.77
CA ALA A 75 -8.19 -11.48 18.62
C ALA A 75 -7.70 -10.09 18.20
N VAL A 76 -8.56 -9.09 18.40
CA VAL A 76 -8.21 -7.67 18.31
C VAL A 76 -7.87 -7.19 19.71
N GLY A 77 -6.60 -6.79 19.93
CA GLY A 77 -6.17 -6.23 21.21
C GLY A 77 -6.81 -4.87 21.46
N SER A 78 -7.01 -4.51 22.73
CA SER A 78 -7.64 -3.24 23.13
C SER A 78 -6.94 -2.00 22.57
N ASN A 79 -5.63 -2.07 22.33
CA ASN A 79 -4.83 -0.98 21.78
C ASN A 79 -4.45 -1.19 20.31
N SER A 80 -4.86 -2.30 19.69
CA SER A 80 -4.42 -2.68 18.33
C SER A 80 -4.88 -1.71 17.25
N LEU A 81 -5.95 -0.95 17.51
CA LEU A 81 -6.48 0.07 16.60
C LEU A 81 -6.37 1.48 17.21
N SER A 82 -5.67 1.63 18.34
CA SER A 82 -5.52 2.94 18.98
C SER A 82 -4.73 3.88 18.07
N GLY A 83 -5.23 5.11 17.89
CA GLY A 83 -4.61 6.11 17.01
C GLY A 83 -5.10 6.08 15.56
N LEU A 84 -5.91 5.08 15.16
CA LEU A 84 -6.54 5.03 13.85
C LEU A 84 -7.84 5.85 13.83
N THR A 85 -7.70 7.15 14.07
CA THR A 85 -8.84 8.08 14.25
C THR A 85 -9.68 8.29 13.00
N SER A 86 -9.14 7.95 11.83
CA SER A 86 -9.83 8.06 10.54
C SER A 86 -10.45 6.74 10.07
N LEU A 87 -10.36 5.66 10.86
CA LEU A 87 -10.81 4.33 10.46
C LEU A 87 -12.34 4.26 10.41
N GLU A 88 -12.87 3.85 9.25
CA GLU A 88 -14.29 3.67 9.01
C GLU A 88 -14.65 2.19 8.80
N TYR A 89 -13.75 1.42 8.19
CA TYR A 89 -13.99 0.02 7.82
C TYR A 89 -12.80 -0.88 8.21
N LEU A 90 -13.10 -2.09 8.72
CA LEU A 90 -12.14 -3.12 9.14
C LEU A 90 -12.58 -4.50 8.62
#